data_AF-A0A1I5CXM9-F1
#
_entry.id   AF-A0A1I5CXM9-F1
#
_cell.length_a   1.000
_cell.length_b   1.000
_cell.length_c   1.000
_cell.angle_alpha   90.00
_cell.angle_beta   90.00
_cell.angle_gamma   90.00
#
_symmetry.space_group_name_H-M   'P 1'
#
loop_
_entity.id
_entity.type
_entity.pdbx_description
1 polymer ?
#
loop_
_entity_poly.entity_id
_entity_poly.type
_entity_poly.pdbx_seq_one_letter_code
_entity_poly.pdbx_strand_id
1 'polypeptide(L)'
;MLVFGEPYETASGTVLVTVTRQGRRGGPGHAVGLYTVNADGVTWTPATDQGRIALIGACTGFVAAALATLAVVRRPPWPNLTERAMIAQAESMKHRR
;
A
#
# COMPACT_ATOMS: atom_id res chain seq x y z
N MET A 1 -21.86 -6.18 -10.77
CA MET A 1 -22.85 -6.87 -9.91
C MET A 1 -22.11 -7.87 -9.02
N LEU A 2 -22.56 -8.08 -7.78
CA LEU A 2 -22.08 -9.20 -6.97
C LEU A 2 -22.86 -10.46 -7.36
N VAL A 3 -22.16 -11.58 -7.48
CA VAL A 3 -22.72 -12.88 -7.81
C VAL A 3 -22.31 -13.84 -6.71
N PHE A 4 -23.30 -14.48 -6.10
CA PHE A 4 -23.12 -15.54 -5.13
C PHE A 4 -23.03 -16.85 -5.90
N GLY A 5 -21.96 -17.61 -5.66
CA GLY A 5 -21.81 -18.96 -6.22
C GLY A 5 -22.72 -19.95 -5.51
N GLU A 6 -22.83 -21.15 -6.09
CA GLU A 6 -23.58 -22.25 -5.50
C GLU A 6 -23.02 -22.58 -4.08
N PRO A 7 -23.88 -22.67 -3.05
CA PRO A 7 -23.45 -23.08 -1.72
C PRO A 7 -22.83 -24.47 -1.76
N TYR A 8 -21.62 -24.59 -1.19
CA TYR A 8 -20.94 -25.87 -1.07
C TYR A 8 -20.90 -26.31 0.39
N GLU A 9 -21.54 -27.45 0.68
CA GLU A 9 -21.47 -28.07 2.00
C GLU A 9 -20.19 -28.91 2.15
N THR A 10 -19.43 -28.59 3.18
CA THR A 10 -18.25 -29.36 3.59
C THR A 10 -18.68 -30.53 4.47
N ALA A 11 -17.90 -31.61 4.51
CA ALA A 11 -18.16 -32.80 5.35
C ALA A 11 -18.34 -32.50 6.85
N SER A 12 -17.90 -31.34 7.33
CA SER A 12 -18.08 -30.84 8.69
C SER A 12 -19.41 -30.12 8.95
N GLY A 13 -20.34 -30.10 7.98
CA GLY A 13 -21.60 -29.35 8.09
C GLY A 13 -21.43 -27.84 7.96
N THR A 14 -20.30 -27.39 7.41
CA THR A 14 -20.02 -25.98 7.12
C THR A 14 -20.40 -25.64 5.68
N VAL A 15 -21.19 -24.59 5.49
CA VAL A 15 -21.61 -24.11 4.16
C VAL A 15 -20.66 -22.99 3.71
N LEU A 16 -20.13 -23.13 2.51
CA LEU A 16 -19.26 -22.16 1.86
C LEU A 16 -20.03 -21.46 0.73
N VAL A 17 -20.16 -20.14 0.78
CA VAL A 17 -20.79 -19.33 -0.28
C VAL A 17 -19.77 -18.36 -0.87
N THR A 18 -19.32 -18.63 -2.10
CA THR A 18 -18.35 -17.78 -2.80
C THR A 18 -19.00 -16.51 -3.32
N VAL A 19 -18.28 -15.40 -3.23
CA VAL A 19 -18.75 -14.10 -3.73
C VAL A 19 -17.78 -13.62 -4.78
N THR A 20 -18.30 -13.40 -5.98
CA THR A 20 -17.56 -12.84 -7.11
C THR A 20 -18.20 -11.53 -7.54
N ARG A 21 -17.38 -10.64 -8.11
CA ARG A 21 -17.87 -9.44 -8.79
C ARG A 21 -17.69 -9.65 -10.28
N GLN A 22 -18.79 -9.53 -11.02
CA GLN A 22 -18.75 -9.57 -12.48
C GLN A 22 -17.88 -8.43 -13.03
N GLY A 23 -17.03 -8.77 -14.00
CA GLY A 23 -16.24 -7.81 -14.75
C GLY A 23 -17.12 -6.86 -15.57
N ARG A 24 -16.59 -5.69 -15.91
CA ARG A 24 -17.27 -4.76 -16.82
C ARG A 24 -17.14 -5.27 -18.27
N ARG A 25 -18.18 -5.07 -19.10
CA ARG A 25 -18.19 -5.43 -20.55
C ARG A 25 -17.74 -6.87 -20.86
N GLY A 26 -18.25 -7.85 -20.11
CA GLY A 26 -17.90 -9.27 -20.35
C GLY A 26 -16.46 -9.65 -19.98
N GLY A 27 -15.70 -8.75 -19.34
CA GLY A 27 -14.40 -9.07 -18.78
C GLY A 27 -14.49 -10.12 -17.65
N PRO A 28 -13.37 -10.79 -17.32
CA PRO A 28 -13.34 -11.81 -16.30
C PRO A 28 -13.84 -11.26 -14.94
N GLY A 29 -14.66 -12.05 -14.26
CA GLY A 29 -15.06 -11.76 -12.88
C GLY A 29 -13.86 -11.85 -11.94
N HIS A 30 -13.91 -11.13 -10.82
CA HIS A 30 -12.91 -11.26 -9.75
C HIS A 30 -13.55 -11.80 -8.48
N ALA A 31 -12.83 -12.68 -7.79
CA ALA A 31 -13.20 -13.11 -6.46
C ALA A 31 -13.19 -11.91 -5.51
N VAL A 32 -14.26 -11.78 -4.72
CA VAL A 32 -14.38 -10.75 -3.68
C VAL A 32 -14.12 -11.38 -2.32
N GLY A 33 -14.57 -12.63 -2.12
CA GLY A 33 -14.36 -13.38 -0.89
C GLY A 33 -15.30 -14.58 -0.79
N LEU A 34 -15.39 -15.12 0.42
CA LEU A 34 -16.17 -16.30 0.77
C LEU A 34 -16.87 -16.06 2.11
N TYR A 35 -18.15 -16.41 2.18
CA TYR A 35 -18.83 -16.59 3.46
C TYR A 35 -18.69 -18.05 3.91
N THR A 36 -18.29 -18.22 5.15
CA THR A 36 -18.28 -19.50 5.85
C THR A 36 -19.40 -19.48 6.87
N VAL A 37 -20.40 -20.34 6.71
CA VAL A 37 -21.55 -20.48 7.61
C VAL A 37 -21.43 -21.81 8.35
N ASN A 38 -21.41 -21.77 9.67
CA ASN A 38 -21.35 -22.95 10.54
C ASN A 38 -22.28 -22.76 11.74
N ALA A 39 -22.29 -23.73 12.67
CA ALA A 39 -23.12 -23.68 13.87
C ALA A 39 -22.80 -22.47 14.79
N ASP A 40 -21.55 -21.98 14.76
CA ASP A 40 -21.09 -20.86 15.57
C ASP A 40 -21.45 -19.50 14.96
N GLY A 41 -21.86 -19.47 13.68
CA GLY A 41 -22.33 -18.28 12.99
C GLY A 41 -21.81 -18.12 11.57
N VAL A 42 -21.63 -16.86 11.16
CA VAL A 42 -21.23 -16.48 9.79
C VAL A 42 -19.91 -15.71 9.85
N THR A 43 -18.90 -16.17 9.12
CA THR A 43 -17.59 -15.51 8.97
C THR A 43 -17.39 -15.07 7.52
N TRP A 44 -16.88 -13.85 7.33
CA TRP A 44 -16.49 -13.32 6.03
C TRP A 44 -14.98 -13.41 5.84
N THR A 45 -14.54 -14.05 4.76
CA THR A 45 -13.13 -14.11 4.36
C THR A 45 -12.93 -13.38 3.04
N PRO A 46 -12.26 -12.22 3.02
CA PRO A 46 -12.04 -11.46 1.79
C PRO A 46 -10.98 -12.13 0.89
N ALA A 47 -11.18 -12.07 -0.43
CA ALA A 47 -10.20 -12.49 -1.42
C ALA A 47 -9.18 -11.36 -1.69
N THR A 48 -8.37 -11.04 -0.69
CA THR A 48 -7.39 -9.97 -0.76
C THR A 48 -6.02 -10.51 -1.19
N ASP A 49 -5.42 -9.90 -2.22
CA ASP A 49 -4.06 -10.20 -2.65
C ASP A 49 -3.04 -9.42 -1.79
N GLN A 50 -2.64 -10.05 -0.68
CA GLN A 50 -1.67 -9.49 0.26
C GLN A 50 -0.31 -9.20 -0.41
N GLY A 51 0.08 -10.01 -1.39
CA GLY A 51 1.35 -9.86 -2.11
C GLY A 51 1.38 -8.59 -2.96
N ARG A 52 0.28 -8.29 -3.68
CA ARG A 52 0.13 -7.04 -4.43
C ARG A 52 0.13 -5.83 -3.51
N ILE A 53 -0.55 -5.90 -2.37
CA ILE A 53 -0.56 -4.79 -1.39
C ILE A 53 0.85 -4.52 -0.88
N ALA A 54 1.57 -5.58 -0.49
CA ALA A 54 2.95 -5.47 -0.02
C ALA A 54 3.87 -4.90 -1.11
N LEU A 55 3.72 -5.34 -2.36
CA LEU A 55 4.50 -4.86 -3.48
C LEU A 55 4.28 -3.36 -3.74
N ILE A 56 3.02 -2.90 -3.73
CA ILE A 56 2.71 -1.47 -3.89
C ILE A 56 3.38 -0.67 -2.77
N GLY A 57 3.23 -1.09 -1.51
CA GLY A 57 3.86 -0.44 -0.37
C GLY A 57 5.40 -0.38 -0.49
N ALA A 58 6.02 -1.50 -0.88
CA ALA A 58 7.46 -1.58 -1.07
C ALA A 58 7.94 -0.66 -2.21
N CYS A 59 7.27 -0.67 -3.37
CA CYS A 59 7.63 0.20 -4.49
C CYS A 59 7.46 1.68 -4.13
N THR A 60 6.37 2.06 -3.48
CA THR A 60 6.16 3.45 -3.05
C THR A 60 7.22 3.90 -2.05
N GLY A 61 7.51 3.07 -1.03
CA GLY A 61 8.57 3.35 -0.06
C GLY A 61 9.94 3.46 -0.71
N PHE A 62 10.25 2.57 -1.66
CA PHE A 62 11.50 2.60 -2.41
C PHE A 62 11.66 3.87 -3.24
N VAL A 63 10.61 4.28 -3.97
CA VAL A 63 10.62 5.54 -4.75
C VAL A 63 10.80 6.75 -3.82
N ALA A 64 10.08 6.79 -2.70
CA ALA A 64 10.21 7.86 -1.72
C ALA A 64 11.64 7.95 -1.16
N ALA A 65 12.23 6.80 -0.79
CA ALA A 65 13.61 6.72 -0.30
C ALA A 65 14.63 7.16 -1.35
N ALA A 66 14.44 6.75 -2.61
CA ALA A 66 15.29 7.15 -3.72
C ALA A 66 15.25 8.67 -3.94
N LEU A 67 14.05 9.27 -3.95
CA LEU A 67 13.88 10.71 -4.10
C LEU A 67 14.45 11.50 -2.91
N ALA A 68 14.24 11.02 -1.68
CA ALA A 68 14.82 11.64 -0.49
C ALA A 68 16.35 11.61 -0.52
N THR A 69 16.93 10.46 -0.88
CA THR A 69 18.39 10.31 -1.02
C THR A 69 18.92 11.22 -2.12
N LEU A 70 18.25 11.27 -3.27
CA LEU A 70 18.62 12.16 -4.37
C LEU A 70 18.54 13.64 -3.97
N ALA A 71 17.53 14.03 -3.20
CA ALA A 71 17.39 15.39 -2.69
C ALA A 71 18.56 15.74 -1.77
N VAL A 72 18.93 14.84 -0.84
CA VAL A 72 20.08 15.03 0.05
C VAL A 72 21.39 15.11 -0.72
N VAL A 73 21.58 14.30 -1.76
CA VAL A 73 22.80 14.37 -2.61
C VAL A 73 22.86 15.67 -3.41
N ARG A 74 21.73 16.14 -3.96
CA ARG A 74 21.69 17.36 -4.79
C ARG A 74 21.82 18.63 -3.97
N ARG A 75 21.16 18.68 -2.81
CA ARG A 75 21.14 19.83 -1.91
C ARG A 75 21.19 19.30 -0.50
N PRO A 76 22.41 19.01 -0.01
CA PRO A 76 22.55 18.53 1.34
C PRO A 76 21.89 19.51 2.32
N PRO A 77 21.19 19.01 3.35
CA PRO A 77 20.52 19.85 4.32
C PRO A 77 21.51 20.62 5.21
N TRP A 78 22.79 20.27 5.19
CA TRP A 78 23.82 20.97 5.95
C TRP A 78 24.29 22.24 5.23
N PRO A 79 24.77 23.24 6.01
CA PRO A 79 25.35 24.45 5.45
C PRO A 79 26.47 24.12 4.47
N ASN A 80 26.58 24.94 3.42
CA ASN A 80 27.65 24.77 2.45
C ASN A 80 29.00 25.05 3.14
N LEU A 81 29.83 24.02 3.31
CA LEU A 81 31.09 24.09 4.05
C LEU A 81 32.26 24.66 3.22
N THR A 82 31.97 25.30 2.09
CA THR A 82 33.01 26.03 1.37
C THR A 82 33.41 27.27 2.16
N GLU A 83 34.72 27.57 2.19
CA GLU A 83 35.31 28.72 2.89
C GLU A 83 34.55 30.03 2.58
N ARG A 84 34.24 30.26 1.29
CA ARG A 84 33.49 31.44 0.84
C ARG A 84 32.08 31.52 1.43
N ALA A 85 31.39 30.39 1.50
CA ALA A 85 30.04 30.32 2.05
C ALA A 85 30.04 30.51 3.57
N MET A 86 31.05 29.96 4.27
CA MET A 86 31.21 30.14 5.71
C MET A 86 31.52 31.60 6.08
N ILE A 87 32.40 32.28 5.33
CA ILE A 87 32.71 33.71 5.54
C ILE A 87 31.44 34.56 5.35
N ALA A 88 30.69 34.33 4.27
CA ALA A 88 29.45 35.06 3.99
C ALA A 88 28.37 34.82 5.07
N GLN A 89 28.27 33.61 5.63
CA GLN A 89 27.35 33.33 6.74
C GLN A 89 27.78 34.01 8.05
N ALA A 90 29.07 34.02 8.36
CA ALA A 90 29.59 34.69 9.56
C ALA A 90 29.34 36.21 9.52
N GLU A 91 29.48 36.82 8.36
CA GLU A 91 29.20 38.24 8.13
C GLU A 91 27.70 38.56 8.26
N SER A 92 26.83 37.72 7.67
CA SER A 92 25.38 37.80 7.81
C SER A 92 24.91 37.68 9.27
N MET A 93 25.53 36.79 10.06
CA MET A 93 25.24 36.65 11.49
C MET A 93 25.67 37.88 12.30
N LYS A 94 26.77 38.54 11.92
CA LYS A 94 27.27 39.74 12.59
C LYS A 94 26.36 40.95 12.37
N HIS A 95 25.74 41.07 11.19
CA HIS A 95 24.81 42.16 10.88
C HIS A 95 23.42 41.99 11.52
N ARG A 96 23.12 40.78 12.01
CA ARG A 96 21.84 40.44 12.62
C ARG A 96 21.86 40.49 14.17
N ARG A 97 22.99 40.85 14.76
CA ARG A 97 23.17 41.14 16.21
C ARG A 97 23.28 42.63 16.43
#